data_AF-A0AAE0FAN9-F1
#
_entry.id   AF-A0AAE0FAN9-F1
#
_cell.length_a   1.000
_cell.length_b   1.000
_cell.length_c   1.000
_cell.angle_alpha   90.00
_cell.angle_beta   90.00
_cell.angle_gamma   90.00
#
_symmetry.space_group_name_H-M   'P 1'
#
loop_
_entity.id
_entity.type
_entity.pdbx_description
1 polymer ?
#
loop_
_entity_poly.entity_id
_entity_poly.type
_entity_poly.pdbx_seq_one_letter_code
_entity_poly.pdbx_strand_id
1 'polypeptide(L)' 'MFNKLKAQTKRRVADKTPLKFKYDITVHELVGVPPDIDKVIFGWLRGSKAQYTKAAQVTGNVAKVEQELQQVATLY' A
#
# COMPACT_ATOMS: atom_id res chain seq x y z
N MET A 1 21.90 21.33 -21.81
CA MET A 1 21.86 21.96 -20.47
C MET A 1 21.21 21.09 -19.38
N PHE A 2 20.27 20.18 -19.71
CA PHE A 2 19.57 19.33 -18.72
C PHE A 2 20.44 18.30 -17.96
N ASN A 3 21.52 17.80 -18.56
CA ASN A 3 22.37 16.78 -17.92
C ASN A 3 23.14 17.31 -16.71
N LYS A 4 23.53 18.60 -16.72
CA LYS A 4 24.22 19.24 -15.58
C LYS A 4 23.26 19.46 -14.40
N LEU A 5 22.01 19.82 -14.66
CA LEU A 5 20.95 19.92 -13.65
C LEU A 5 20.65 18.55 -13.01
N LYS A 6 20.47 17.48 -13.81
CA LYS A 6 20.30 16.11 -13.28
C LYS A 6 21.47 15.65 -12.41
N ALA A 7 22.70 15.99 -12.78
CA ALA A 7 23.89 15.66 -12.00
C ALA A 7 23.97 16.44 -10.67
N GLN A 8 23.55 17.71 -10.65
CA GLN A 8 23.49 18.51 -9.42
C GLN A 8 22.38 18.04 -8.48
N THR A 9 21.20 17.66 -8.99
CA THR A 9 20.14 17.05 -8.17
C THR A 9 20.60 15.73 -7.56
N LYS A 10 21.31 14.88 -8.32
CA LYS A 10 21.89 13.62 -7.80
C LYS A 10 22.95 13.87 -6.71
N ARG A 11 23.79 14.90 -6.84
CA ARG A 11 24.80 15.24 -5.83
C ARG A 11 24.20 15.77 -4.52
N ARG A 12 23.09 16.51 -4.56
CA ARG A 12 22.41 17.00 -3.33
C ARG A 12 21.74 15.90 -2.50
N VAL A 13 21.44 14.74 -3.10
CA VAL A 13 20.81 13.59 -2.43
C VAL A 13 21.87 12.60 -1.89
N ALA A 14 23.13 12.69 -2.34
CA ALA A 14 24.17 11.72 -1.99
C ALA A 14 24.54 11.68 -0.50
N ASP A 15 24.44 12.82 0.20
CA ASP A 15 24.81 12.94 1.62
C ASP A 15 23.62 12.82 2.59
N LYS A 16 22.40 12.59 2.09
CA LYS A 16 21.21 12.41 2.92
C LYS A 16 20.86 10.94 3.00
N THR A 17 20.99 10.36 4.19
CA THR A 17 20.51 9.01 4.44
C THR A 17 19.00 8.96 4.20
N PRO A 18 18.50 8.13 3.27
CA PRO A 18 17.08 8.05 3.01
C PRO A 18 16.34 7.54 4.25
N LEU A 19 15.38 8.32 4.74
CA LEU A 19 14.56 7.93 5.88
C LEU A 19 13.46 6.98 5.41
N LYS A 20 13.43 5.78 5.99
CA LYS A 20 12.41 4.76 5.70
C LYS A 20 11.35 4.75 6.80
N PHE A 21 10.09 4.92 6.42
CA PHE A 21 8.93 4.78 7.28
C PHE A 21 8.16 3.53 6.86
N LYS A 22 7.86 2.65 7.81
CA LYS A 22 7.01 1.49 7.60
C LYS A 22 5.62 1.79 8.15
N TYR A 23 4.59 1.54 7.34
CA TYR A 23 3.18 1.67 7.69
C TYR A 23 2.53 0.31 7.55
N ASP A 24 1.86 -0.14 8.60
CA ASP A 24 1.09 -1.36 8.60
C ASP A 24 -0.39 -0.96 8.71
N ILE A 25 -1.21 -1.43 7.75
CA ILE A 25 -2.65 -1.23 7.75
C ILE A 25 -3.31 -2.59 7.90
N THR A 26 -4.19 -2.70 8.88
CA THR A 26 -5.02 -3.88 9.12
C THR A 26 -6.47 -3.51 8.83
N VAL A 27 -7.06 -4.15 7.83
CA VAL A 27 -8.51 -4.10 7.61
C VAL A 27 -9.10 -5.24 8.43
N HIS A 28 -9.99 -4.94 9.38
CA HIS A 28 -10.61 -5.94 10.26
C HIS A 28 -11.92 -6.49 9.68
N GLU A 29 -12.77 -5.61 9.17
CA GLU A 29 -14.05 -6.00 8.60
C GLU A 29 -14.55 -4.99 7.57
N LEU A 30 -15.43 -5.49 6.69
CA LEU A 30 -16.23 -4.69 5.79
C LEU A 30 -17.69 -5.09 5.97
N VAL A 31 -18.52 -4.11 6.30
CA VAL A 31 -19.95 -4.28 6.58
C VAL A 31 -20.75 -3.73 5.40
N GLY A 32 -21.90 -4.33 5.13
CA GLY A 32 -22.80 -3.89 4.05
C GLY A 32 -22.40 -4.43 2.69
N VAL A 33 -21.71 -5.58 2.66
CA VAL A 33 -21.40 -6.26 1.41
C VAL A 33 -22.70 -6.80 0.81
N PRO A 34 -23.00 -6.50 -0.47
CA PRO A 34 -24.15 -7.05 -1.17
C PRO A 34 -24.22 -8.59 -1.08
N PRO A 35 -25.41 -9.19 -0.91
CA PRO A 35 -25.57 -10.62 -0.66
C PRO A 35 -25.21 -11.51 -1.87
N ASP A 36 -25.06 -10.92 -3.05
CA ASP A 36 -24.59 -11.57 -4.29
C ASP A 36 -23.06 -11.69 -4.38
N ILE A 37 -22.32 -11.08 -3.44
CA ILE A 37 -20.86 -11.15 -3.40
C ILE A 37 -20.42 -12.20 -2.37
N ASP A 38 -19.79 -13.27 -2.85
CA ASP A 38 -19.29 -14.35 -1.99
C ASP A 38 -17.93 -14.03 -1.34
N LYS A 39 -17.09 -13.25 -2.03
CA LYS A 39 -15.70 -13.00 -1.66
C LYS A 39 -15.28 -11.57 -1.95
N VAL A 40 -14.45 -11.03 -1.07
CA VAL A 40 -13.83 -9.70 -1.24
C VAL A 40 -12.32 -9.78 -1.11
N ILE A 41 -11.63 -8.90 -1.84
CA ILE A 41 -10.17 -8.74 -1.78
C ILE A 41 -9.90 -7.24 -1.59
N PHE A 42 -9.05 -6.92 -0.61
CA PHE A 42 -8.62 -5.54 -0.39
C PHE A 42 -7.31 -5.31 -1.13
N GLY A 43 -7.29 -4.30 -1.98
CA GLY A 43 -6.11 -3.83 -2.67
C GLY A 43 -5.60 -2.53 -2.06
N TRP A 44 -4.30 -2.46 -1.76
CA TRP A 44 -3.61 -1.21 -1.43
C TRP A 44 -2.63 -0.88 -2.56
N LEU A 45 -2.87 0.26 -3.20
CA LEU A 45 -2.10 0.76 -4.34
C LEU A 45 -1.23 1.96 -3.94
N ARG A 46 0.05 1.92 -4.29
CA ARG A 46 0.97 3.07 -4.19
C ARG A 46 1.89 3.14 -5.39
N GLY A 47 1.57 4.04 -6.32
CA GLY A 47 2.29 4.13 -7.59
C GLY A 47 2.14 2.83 -8.39
N SER A 48 3.26 2.21 -8.79
CA SER A 48 3.26 0.96 -9.55
C SER A 48 3.24 -0.31 -8.69
N LYS A 49 3.23 -0.20 -7.36
CA LYS A 49 3.20 -1.36 -6.46
C LYS A 49 1.78 -1.55 -5.92
N ALA A 50 1.30 -2.77 -6.01
CA ALA A 50 0.02 -3.21 -5.47
C ALA A 50 0.26 -4.33 -4.44
N GLN A 51 -0.46 -4.26 -3.34
CA GLN A 51 -0.59 -5.38 -2.40
C GLN A 51 -2.06 -5.75 -2.28
N TYR A 52 -2.32 -7.04 -2.14
CA TYR A 52 -3.68 -7.57 -2.03
C TYR A 52 -3.76 -8.49 -0.82
N THR A 53 -4.89 -8.46 -0.13
CA THR A 53 -5.22 -9.47 0.88
C THR A 53 -5.60 -10.78 0.20
N LYS A 54 -5.64 -11.87 0.96
CA LYS A 54 -6.35 -13.08 0.55
C LYS A 54 -7.83 -12.76 0.39
N ALA A 55 -8.51 -13.56 -0.44
CA ALA A 55 -9.96 -13.49 -0.57
C ALA A 55 -10.61 -13.83 0.78
N ALA A 56 -11.37 -12.89 1.32
CA ALA A 56 -12.17 -13.09 2.52
C ALA A 56 -13.59 -13.47 2.14
N GLN A 57 -14.15 -14.47 2.83
CA GLN A 57 -15.52 -14.92 2.61
C GLN A 57 -16.50 -13.91 3.23
N VAL A 58 -17.59 -13.65 2.54
CA VAL A 58 -18.70 -12.83 3.03
C VAL A 58 -19.70 -13.72 3.76
N THR A 59 -20.04 -13.38 5.00
CA THR A 59 -21.04 -14.08 5.82
C THR A 59 -22.01 -13.05 6.38
N GLY A 60 -23.30 -13.14 6.02
CA GLY A 60 -24.33 -12.24 6.55
C GLY A 60 -24.07 -10.75 6.27
N ASN A 61 -23.62 -10.42 5.05
CA ASN A 61 -23.24 -9.07 4.59
C ASN A 61 -21.98 -8.49 5.25
N VAL A 62 -21.20 -9.31 5.95
CA VAL A 62 -19.94 -8.92 6.56
C VAL A 62 -18.80 -9.77 6.01
N ALA A 63 -17.74 -9.12 5.56
CA ALA A 63 -16.47 -9.78 5.24
C ALA A 63 -15.45 -9.48 6.33
N LYS A 64 -14.93 -10.52 6.98
CA LYS A 64 -13.85 -10.38 7.96
C LYS A 64 -12.51 -10.56 7.28
N VAL A 65 -11.62 -9.59 7.49
CA VAL A 65 -10.25 -9.62 6.97
C VAL A 65 -9.33 -9.47 8.17
N GLU A 66 -8.27 -10.27 8.24
CA GLU A 66 -7.31 -10.22 9.35
C GLU A 66 -5.89 -10.26 8.79
N GLN A 67 -5.69 -9.59 7.67
CA GLN A 67 -4.39 -9.54 7.00
C GLN A 67 -3.84 -8.12 7.03
N GLU A 68 -2.61 -8.01 7.52
CA GLU A 68 -1.84 -6.78 7.43
C GLU A 68 -1.36 -6.55 5.99
N LEU A 69 -1.56 -5.32 5.52
CA LEU A 69 -0.92 -4.80 4.32
C LEU A 69 0.19 -3.85 4.79
N GLN A 70 1.38 -3.99 4.21
CA GLN A 70 2.58 -3.31 4.70
C GLN A 70 3.20 -2.43 3.62
N GLN A 71 3.45 -1.17 3.95
CA GLN A 71 4.04 -0.22 3.02
C GLN A 71 5.29 0.44 3.59
N VAL A 72 6.36 0.48 2.80
CA VAL A 72 7.56 1.27 3.12
C VAL A 72 7.57 2.53 2.27
N ALA A 73 7.52 3.70 2.92
CA ALA A 73 7.79 4.99 2.30
C ALA A 73 9.26 5.35 2.52
N THR A 74 9.92 5.88 1.48
CA THR A 74 11.30 6.38 1.58
C THR A 74 11.28 7.85 1.24
N LEU A 75 11.74 8.68 2.18
CA LEU A 75 11.95 10.11 2.00
C LEU A 75 13.41 10.32 1.57
N TYR A 76 13.61 10.98 0.43
CA TYR A 76 14.92 11.32 -0.14
C TYR A 76 15.25 12.79 0.09
#